data_AF-A0A563U126-F1
#
_entry.id   AF-A0A563U126-F1
#
_cell.length_a   1.000
_cell.length_b   1.000
_cell.length_c   1.000
_cell.angle_alpha   90.00
_cell.angle_beta   90.00
_cell.angle_gamma   90.00
#
_symmetry.space_group_name_H-M   'P 1'
#
loop_
_entity.id
_entity.type
_entity.pdbx_description
1 polymer ?
#
loop_
_entity_poly.entity_id
_entity_poly.type
_entity_poly.pdbx_seq_one_letter_code
_entity_poly.pdbx_strand_id
1 'polypeptide(L)'
;MRSKALAIVVFFAAFILTAGKGYTQTNSKKTFLKFTPGAIWPDNKGVHINAHGGGLLYDKGMYYWFGEHKVAGERGNSAMVGVHCYSSKDLYNWKDEGIALPVSADSTSDIAQGCILERPKVVYNRKSKMYVMWFHLELKGKGYSAARAGVAVSKKPTGPYKFLKSYRPNPNSLPFYPAGTPADEMVDCSRPKNESDQFFCRDLPGGQMARDMTVFVDDDGKAYHVYSSEENNTIQVAELTDDYTGHTGKFSRVYIGHQTEAPAVFKRNGLYYMIGSGCTGWAPNAARWFTSRSMFGPWTFHGNPCKGEGSDKTYGGQSTYILPVSGKKDAFIFMADKWEPKNAIDGRYLWLPIAFKGNDIEINWSDSWDLSVFK
;
A
#
# COMPACT_ATOMS: atom_id res chain seq x y z
N MET A 1 54.01 9.51 -81.39
CA MET A 1 54.44 10.18 -80.13
C MET A 1 53.76 9.49 -78.96
N ARG A 2 54.59 9.11 -77.98
CA ARG A 2 54.35 8.27 -76.79
C ARG A 2 52.89 8.06 -76.33
N SER A 3 52.46 6.80 -76.33
CA SER A 3 51.30 6.30 -75.60
C SER A 3 51.52 6.40 -74.09
N LYS A 4 50.49 6.84 -73.35
CA LYS A 4 50.43 6.74 -71.90
C LYS A 4 49.42 5.65 -71.54
N ALA A 5 49.91 4.60 -70.91
CA ALA A 5 49.11 3.55 -70.30
C ALA A 5 48.41 4.10 -69.05
N LEU A 6 47.10 3.87 -68.93
CA LEU A 6 46.34 4.09 -67.70
C LEU A 6 45.94 2.70 -67.18
N ALA A 7 46.60 2.26 -66.11
CA ALA A 7 46.27 1.03 -65.40
C ALA A 7 45.07 1.30 -64.48
N ILE A 8 43.95 0.62 -64.73
CA ILE A 8 42.81 0.56 -63.81
C ILE A 8 42.94 -0.76 -63.04
N VAL A 9 43.26 -0.67 -61.75
CA VAL A 9 43.25 -1.80 -60.82
C VAL A 9 41.82 -1.98 -60.32
N VAL A 10 41.18 -3.08 -60.70
CA VAL A 10 39.88 -3.50 -60.17
C VAL A 10 40.13 -4.32 -58.90
N PHE A 11 39.75 -3.79 -57.74
CA PHE A 11 39.70 -4.53 -56.48
C PHE A 11 38.47 -5.45 -56.47
N PHE A 12 38.69 -6.77 -56.47
CA PHE A 12 37.67 -7.74 -56.12
C PHE A 12 37.54 -7.82 -54.59
N ALA A 13 36.44 -7.32 -54.03
CA ALA A 13 36.07 -7.56 -52.65
C ALA A 13 35.31 -8.89 -52.56
N ALA A 14 35.93 -9.92 -51.97
CA ALA A 14 35.27 -11.19 -51.67
C ALA A 14 34.33 -11.02 -50.46
N PHE A 15 33.02 -11.09 -50.69
CA PHE A 15 32.02 -11.21 -49.63
C PHE A 15 32.05 -12.63 -49.06
N ILE A 16 32.61 -12.81 -47.86
CA ILE A 16 32.46 -14.03 -47.08
C ILE A 16 31.12 -13.94 -46.34
N LEU A 17 30.10 -14.63 -46.83
CA LEU A 17 28.89 -14.90 -46.06
C LEU A 17 29.24 -15.86 -44.92
N THR A 18 29.41 -15.34 -43.71
CA THR A 18 29.38 -16.16 -42.51
C THR A 18 27.92 -16.41 -42.14
N ALA A 19 27.48 -17.67 -42.27
CA ALA A 19 26.20 -18.11 -41.76
C ALA A 19 26.25 -18.08 -40.23
N GLY A 20 25.84 -16.97 -39.63
CA GLY A 20 25.62 -16.87 -38.20
C GLY A 20 24.51 -17.82 -37.78
N LYS A 21 24.85 -18.88 -37.05
CA LYS A 21 23.87 -19.67 -36.29
C LYS A 21 23.17 -18.72 -35.31
N GLY A 22 21.96 -18.31 -35.65
CA GLY A 22 21.08 -17.59 -34.73
C GLY A 22 20.79 -18.48 -33.53
N TYR A 23 21.48 -18.23 -32.41
CA TYR A 23 21.02 -18.69 -31.11
C TYR A 23 19.74 -17.92 -30.82
N THR A 24 18.60 -18.56 -31.06
CA THR A 24 17.35 -18.18 -30.40
C THR A 24 17.56 -18.48 -28.91
N GLN A 25 17.88 -17.44 -28.13
CA GLN A 25 17.77 -17.53 -26.69
C GLN A 25 16.30 -17.78 -26.37
N THR A 26 15.96 -19.03 -26.11
CA THR A 26 14.73 -19.39 -25.44
C THR A 26 14.83 -18.84 -24.02
N ASN A 27 14.36 -17.60 -23.82
CA ASN A 27 14.14 -17.06 -22.47
C ASN A 27 13.08 -17.94 -21.80
N SER A 28 13.52 -19.00 -21.11
CA SER A 28 12.66 -19.77 -20.24
C SER A 28 12.12 -18.81 -19.19
N LYS A 29 10.80 -18.56 -19.20
CA LYS A 29 10.15 -17.73 -18.18
C LYS A 29 10.49 -18.30 -16.80
N LYS A 30 11.29 -17.56 -16.03
CA LYS A 30 11.67 -17.93 -14.67
C LYS A 30 10.37 -18.04 -13.85
N THR A 31 10.09 -19.24 -13.34
CA THR A 31 8.95 -19.49 -12.47
C THR A 31 9.44 -19.45 -11.03
N PHE A 32 8.77 -18.67 -10.20
CA PHE A 32 9.05 -18.56 -8.77
C PHE A 32 8.14 -19.51 -7.99
N LEU A 33 8.70 -20.16 -6.96
CA LEU A 33 7.99 -21.11 -6.10
C LEU A 33 8.08 -20.75 -4.61
N LYS A 34 8.80 -19.66 -4.30
CA LYS A 34 9.06 -19.20 -2.93
C LYS A 34 9.23 -17.69 -2.91
N PHE A 35 8.91 -17.09 -1.77
CA PHE A 35 9.23 -15.70 -1.46
C PHE A 35 10.71 -15.59 -1.09
N THR A 36 11.33 -14.48 -1.46
CA THR A 36 12.71 -14.12 -1.08
C THR A 36 12.69 -12.63 -0.68
N PRO A 37 12.29 -12.31 0.57
CA PRO A 37 12.07 -10.94 1.03
C PRO A 37 13.26 -10.02 0.74
N GLY A 38 12.99 -8.84 0.18
CA GLY A 38 14.01 -7.84 -0.15
C GLY A 38 14.73 -8.05 -1.50
N ALA A 39 14.60 -9.21 -2.15
CA ALA A 39 15.19 -9.47 -3.46
C ALA A 39 14.45 -8.74 -4.59
N ILE A 40 15.08 -8.64 -5.77
CA ILE A 40 14.38 -8.26 -7.00
C ILE A 40 13.33 -9.33 -7.28
N TRP A 41 12.09 -8.88 -7.45
CA TRP A 41 10.95 -9.71 -7.78
C TRP A 41 10.40 -9.30 -9.14
N PRO A 42 10.77 -9.99 -10.23
CA PRO A 42 10.33 -9.64 -11.56
C PRO A 42 8.94 -10.21 -11.88
N ASP A 43 8.19 -9.46 -12.69
CA ASP A 43 6.92 -9.87 -13.27
C ASP A 43 7.09 -10.82 -14.47
N ASN A 44 5.98 -11.11 -15.15
CA ASN A 44 5.93 -11.96 -16.34
C ASN A 44 6.66 -11.39 -17.59
N LYS A 45 7.19 -10.17 -17.52
CA LYS A 45 8.01 -9.51 -18.54
C LYS A 45 9.48 -9.41 -18.12
N GLY A 46 9.83 -9.90 -16.92
CA GLY A 46 11.19 -9.83 -16.38
C GLY A 46 11.52 -8.48 -15.73
N VAL A 47 10.53 -7.59 -15.55
CA VAL A 47 10.71 -6.26 -14.95
C VAL A 47 10.36 -6.33 -13.48
N HIS A 48 11.13 -5.68 -12.60
CA HIS A 48 10.79 -5.63 -11.18
C HIS A 48 9.37 -5.09 -10.98
N ILE A 49 8.56 -5.80 -10.19
CA ILE A 49 7.23 -5.36 -9.77
C ILE A 49 7.34 -3.97 -9.13
N ASN A 50 6.43 -3.09 -9.49
CA ASN A 50 6.40 -1.68 -9.05
C ASN A 50 5.01 -1.37 -8.49
N ALA A 51 4.79 -1.74 -7.23
CA ALA A 51 3.51 -1.66 -6.54
C ALA A 51 3.71 -1.40 -5.03
N HIS A 52 4.39 -0.30 -4.73
CA HIS A 52 4.79 0.08 -3.37
C HIS A 52 3.62 0.63 -2.54
N GLY A 53 3.71 0.58 -1.21
CA GLY A 53 2.62 1.01 -0.31
C GLY A 53 1.34 0.21 -0.54
N GLY A 54 1.47 -0.95 -1.19
CA GLY A 54 0.36 -1.61 -1.84
C GLY A 54 -0.54 -2.39 -0.90
N GLY A 55 -1.62 -2.92 -1.47
CA GLY A 55 -2.49 -3.89 -0.84
C GLY A 55 -3.00 -4.90 -1.87
N LEU A 56 -3.66 -5.95 -1.38
CA LEU A 56 -4.19 -7.00 -2.22
C LEU A 56 -5.71 -7.09 -2.16
N LEU A 57 -6.29 -7.48 -3.28
CA LEU A 57 -7.66 -7.93 -3.42
C LEU A 57 -7.65 -9.38 -3.92
N TYR A 58 -8.44 -10.25 -3.30
CA TYR A 58 -8.73 -11.57 -3.86
C TYR A 58 -10.15 -11.57 -4.44
N ASP A 59 -10.28 -11.84 -5.74
CA ASP A 59 -11.57 -12.01 -6.41
C ASP A 59 -11.51 -13.22 -7.36
N LYS A 60 -12.50 -14.11 -7.25
CA LYS A 60 -12.72 -15.25 -8.16
C LYS A 60 -11.46 -16.08 -8.49
N GLY A 61 -10.67 -16.43 -7.49
CA GLY A 61 -9.48 -17.28 -7.69
C GLY A 61 -8.23 -16.52 -8.12
N MET A 62 -8.27 -15.18 -8.13
CA MET A 62 -7.16 -14.34 -8.53
C MET A 62 -6.84 -13.32 -7.44
N TYR A 63 -5.55 -13.17 -7.15
CA TYR A 63 -5.01 -12.08 -6.37
C TYR A 63 -4.68 -10.90 -7.29
N TYR A 64 -5.03 -9.69 -6.87
CA TYR A 64 -4.68 -8.45 -7.52
C TYR A 64 -3.89 -7.58 -6.55
N TRP A 65 -2.66 -7.24 -6.90
CA TRP A 65 -1.78 -6.38 -6.11
C TRP A 65 -1.78 -4.99 -6.72
N PHE A 66 -2.24 -4.01 -5.94
CA PHE A 66 -2.24 -2.60 -6.30
C PHE A 66 -1.20 -1.86 -5.49
N GLY A 67 -0.49 -0.93 -6.10
CA GLY A 67 0.45 -0.08 -5.39
C GLY A 67 0.87 1.14 -6.20
N GLU A 68 1.60 2.02 -5.55
CA GLU A 68 2.15 3.23 -6.13
C GLU A 68 3.15 2.86 -7.23
N HIS A 69 2.96 3.42 -8.42
CA HIS A 69 3.96 3.32 -9.48
C HIS A 69 5.05 4.37 -9.26
N LYS A 70 6.25 3.92 -8.88
CA LYS A 70 7.41 4.77 -8.67
C LYS A 70 8.22 4.91 -9.96
N VAL A 71 8.81 6.08 -10.19
CA VAL A 71 9.79 6.31 -11.26
C VAL A 71 11.19 6.48 -10.67
N ALA A 72 12.23 6.39 -11.50
CA ALA A 72 13.61 6.56 -11.04
C ALA A 72 13.88 7.95 -10.45
N GLY A 73 14.76 7.98 -9.45
CA GLY A 73 15.19 9.15 -8.71
C GLY A 73 14.20 9.64 -7.65
N GLU A 74 14.57 10.70 -6.92
CA GLU A 74 13.77 11.30 -5.84
C GLU A 74 12.40 11.80 -6.29
N ARG A 75 12.25 12.18 -7.56
CA ARG A 75 10.95 12.56 -8.15
C ARG A 75 9.93 11.42 -8.10
N GLY A 76 10.38 10.17 -7.96
CA GLY A 76 9.52 9.00 -7.80
C GLY A 76 8.74 8.99 -6.49
N ASN A 77 9.11 9.80 -5.50
CA ASN A 77 8.32 9.97 -4.28
C ASN A 77 7.00 10.72 -4.54
N SER A 78 6.83 11.35 -5.70
CA SER A 78 5.54 11.91 -6.16
C SER A 78 4.94 11.06 -7.26
N ALA A 79 3.61 11.13 -7.42
CA ALA A 79 2.88 10.34 -8.40
C ALA A 79 3.08 10.91 -9.81
N MET A 80 4.00 10.31 -10.57
CA MET A 80 4.27 10.66 -11.96
C MET A 80 3.46 9.84 -12.96
N VAL A 81 2.89 8.71 -12.52
CA VAL A 81 2.15 7.75 -13.37
C VAL A 81 0.81 7.38 -12.75
N GLY A 82 0.78 6.91 -11.49
CA GLY A 82 -0.45 6.56 -10.79
C GLY A 82 -0.34 5.25 -10.01
N VAL A 83 -1.42 4.47 -9.99
CA VAL A 83 -1.49 3.16 -9.31
C VAL A 83 -1.33 2.02 -10.31
N HIS A 84 -0.34 1.16 -10.11
CA HIS A 84 -0.10 -0.04 -10.91
C HIS A 84 -0.89 -1.23 -10.35
N CYS A 85 -1.34 -2.14 -11.23
CA CYS A 85 -1.96 -3.40 -10.86
C CYS A 85 -1.19 -4.61 -11.43
N TYR A 86 -1.02 -5.64 -10.61
CA TYR A 86 -0.52 -6.95 -10.99
C TYR A 86 -1.53 -8.04 -10.59
N SER A 87 -1.56 -9.16 -11.31
CA SER A 87 -2.42 -10.31 -10.97
C SER A 87 -1.64 -11.62 -10.80
N SER A 88 -2.09 -12.49 -9.89
CA SER A 88 -1.48 -13.80 -9.64
C SER A 88 -2.49 -14.82 -9.12
N LYS A 89 -2.28 -16.09 -9.46
CA LYS A 89 -3.03 -17.23 -8.87
C LYS A 89 -2.30 -17.87 -7.69
N ASP A 90 -0.98 -17.69 -7.60
CA ASP A 90 -0.10 -18.44 -6.71
C ASP A 90 0.68 -17.57 -5.71
N LEU A 91 0.54 -16.24 -5.80
CA LEU A 91 1.26 -15.22 -5.04
C LEU A 91 2.75 -15.10 -5.35
N TYR A 92 3.33 -15.98 -6.17
CA TYR A 92 4.76 -15.97 -6.53
C TYR A 92 5.01 -15.31 -7.88
N ASN A 93 4.15 -15.61 -8.85
CA ASN A 93 4.30 -15.23 -10.25
C ASN A 93 3.25 -14.18 -10.61
N TRP A 94 3.71 -12.98 -10.96
CA TRP A 94 2.84 -11.82 -11.16
C TRP A 94 2.78 -11.43 -12.63
N LYS A 95 1.56 -11.28 -13.14
CA LYS A 95 1.29 -10.69 -14.45
C LYS A 95 1.08 -9.19 -14.30
N ASP A 96 1.81 -8.40 -15.07
CA ASP A 96 1.57 -6.97 -15.20
C ASP A 96 0.23 -6.71 -15.91
N GLU A 97 -0.73 -6.10 -15.19
CA GLU A 97 -2.04 -5.68 -15.72
C GLU A 97 -2.07 -4.20 -16.12
N GLY A 98 -0.97 -3.47 -15.93
CA GLY A 98 -0.81 -2.06 -16.25
C GLY A 98 -1.32 -1.10 -15.17
N ILE A 99 -1.47 0.17 -15.56
CA ILE A 99 -1.89 1.24 -14.66
C ILE A 99 -3.40 1.20 -14.46
N ALA A 100 -3.83 0.93 -13.23
CA ALA A 100 -5.23 0.85 -12.83
C ALA A 100 -5.85 2.24 -12.63
N LEU A 101 -5.13 3.18 -12.03
CA LEU A 101 -5.56 4.58 -11.86
C LEU A 101 -4.44 5.50 -12.32
N PRO A 102 -4.50 6.10 -13.53
CA PRO A 102 -3.52 7.07 -13.95
C PRO A 102 -3.72 8.42 -13.24
N VAL A 103 -2.63 9.15 -13.02
CA VAL A 103 -2.71 10.58 -12.67
C VAL A 103 -3.32 11.38 -13.83
N SER A 104 -3.92 12.52 -13.51
CA SER A 104 -4.52 13.40 -14.51
C SER A 104 -3.48 14.30 -15.18
N ALA A 105 -3.62 14.49 -16.50
CA ALA A 105 -2.88 15.52 -17.23
C ALA A 105 -3.46 16.93 -17.00
N ASP A 106 -4.72 17.02 -16.57
CA ASP A 106 -5.33 18.28 -16.17
C ASP A 106 -4.75 18.73 -14.82
N SER A 107 -4.00 19.83 -14.86
CA SER A 107 -3.34 20.43 -13.69
C SER A 107 -4.29 20.94 -12.60
N THR A 108 -5.58 21.11 -12.91
CA THR A 108 -6.61 21.51 -11.94
C THR A 108 -7.22 20.32 -11.19
N SER A 109 -6.96 19.10 -11.65
CA SER A 109 -7.41 17.88 -10.98
C SER A 109 -6.67 17.67 -9.66
N ASP A 110 -7.39 17.22 -8.64
CA ASP A 110 -6.83 16.79 -7.36
C ASP A 110 -5.72 15.72 -7.53
N ILE A 111 -5.85 14.85 -8.54
CA ILE A 111 -4.86 13.80 -8.88
C ILE A 111 -3.96 14.19 -10.06
N ALA A 112 -3.74 15.49 -10.28
CA ALA A 112 -2.82 15.97 -11.31
C ALA A 112 -1.44 15.33 -11.20
N GLN A 113 -0.77 15.09 -12.33
CA GLN A 113 0.60 14.56 -12.34
C GLN A 113 1.54 15.40 -11.48
N GLY A 114 2.21 14.75 -10.52
CA GLY A 114 3.03 15.38 -9.49
C GLY A 114 2.31 15.66 -8.17
N CYS A 115 1.06 15.22 -7.99
CA CYS A 115 0.47 15.04 -6.67
C CYS A 115 1.20 13.93 -5.89
N ILE A 116 0.89 13.77 -4.60
CA ILE A 116 1.28 12.59 -3.83
C ILE A 116 0.05 11.68 -3.78
N LEU A 117 0.18 10.47 -4.32
CA LEU A 117 -0.86 9.44 -4.30
C LEU A 117 -0.23 8.20 -3.67
N GLU A 118 -0.62 7.93 -2.42
CA GLU A 118 0.05 6.95 -1.57
C GLU A 118 -0.90 5.87 -1.04
N ARG A 119 -0.32 4.72 -0.72
CA ARG A 119 -0.93 3.59 -0.04
C ARG A 119 -2.29 3.09 -0.56
N PRO A 120 -2.47 2.91 -1.88
CA PRO A 120 -3.77 2.55 -2.44
C PRO A 120 -4.25 1.19 -1.91
N LYS A 121 -5.53 1.12 -1.53
CA LYS A 121 -6.24 -0.12 -1.14
C LYS A 121 -7.51 -0.26 -1.95
N VAL A 122 -7.79 -1.47 -2.43
CA VAL A 122 -8.97 -1.78 -3.24
C VAL A 122 -9.85 -2.79 -2.52
N VAL A 123 -11.14 -2.50 -2.44
CA VAL A 123 -12.15 -3.40 -1.89
C VAL A 123 -13.31 -3.58 -2.87
N TYR A 124 -13.94 -4.75 -2.89
CA TYR A 124 -15.13 -5.00 -3.69
C TYR A 124 -16.40 -4.73 -2.88
N ASN A 125 -17.26 -3.86 -3.40
CA ASN A 125 -18.58 -3.61 -2.83
C ASN A 125 -19.63 -4.49 -3.51
N ARG A 126 -20.23 -5.43 -2.75
CA ARG A 126 -21.20 -6.40 -3.29
C ARG A 126 -22.53 -5.73 -3.72
N LYS A 127 -22.93 -4.63 -3.06
CA LYS A 127 -24.20 -3.94 -3.30
C LYS A 127 -24.17 -3.17 -4.63
N SER A 128 -23.15 -2.34 -4.83
CA SER A 128 -22.95 -1.56 -6.06
C SER A 128 -22.28 -2.36 -7.18
N LYS A 129 -21.69 -3.52 -6.85
CA LYS A 129 -20.87 -4.35 -7.75
C LYS A 129 -19.66 -3.60 -8.31
N MET A 130 -19.14 -2.65 -7.55
CA MET A 130 -17.99 -1.83 -7.92
C MET A 130 -16.77 -2.24 -7.10
N TYR A 131 -15.60 -2.13 -7.72
CA TYR A 131 -14.32 -2.08 -7.02
C TYR A 131 -14.08 -0.62 -6.61
N VAL A 132 -13.77 -0.41 -5.34
CA VAL A 132 -13.56 0.92 -4.77
C VAL A 132 -12.13 0.99 -4.27
N MET A 133 -11.38 1.94 -4.83
CA MET A 133 -10.02 2.25 -4.43
C MET A 133 -10.03 3.47 -3.53
N TRP A 134 -9.36 3.35 -2.39
CA TRP A 134 -9.03 4.44 -1.49
C TRP A 134 -7.52 4.63 -1.44
N PHE A 135 -7.07 5.87 -1.31
CA PHE A 135 -5.66 6.21 -1.25
C PHE A 135 -5.44 7.53 -0.52
N HIS A 136 -4.25 7.72 0.04
CA HIS A 136 -3.82 9.00 0.59
C HIS A 136 -3.49 9.93 -0.56
N LEU A 137 -3.97 11.16 -0.48
CA LEU A 137 -3.73 12.22 -1.45
C LEU A 137 -3.18 13.48 -0.80
N GLU A 138 -2.08 13.98 -1.37
CA GLU A 138 -1.67 15.38 -1.23
C GLU A 138 -1.73 16.11 -2.56
N LEU A 139 -2.27 17.32 -2.54
CA LEU A 139 -2.40 18.15 -3.73
C LEU A 139 -1.02 18.57 -4.25
N LYS A 140 -0.88 18.62 -5.57
CA LYS A 140 0.35 19.02 -6.24
C LYS A 140 0.91 20.34 -5.69
N GLY A 141 2.18 20.34 -5.30
CA GLY A 141 2.88 21.53 -4.81
C GLY A 141 2.51 21.98 -3.40
N LYS A 142 1.76 21.18 -2.62
CA LYS A 142 1.36 21.51 -1.25
C LYS A 142 2.09 20.71 -0.16
N GLY A 143 3.10 19.91 -0.52
CA GLY A 143 3.75 19.01 0.43
C GLY A 143 2.72 18.07 1.08
N TYR A 144 2.83 17.82 2.39
CA TYR A 144 1.90 16.96 3.15
C TYR A 144 0.81 17.74 3.93
N SER A 145 0.42 18.92 3.44
CA SER A 145 -0.52 19.81 4.14
C SER A 145 -1.99 19.54 3.83
N ALA A 146 -2.31 18.92 2.68
CA ALA A 146 -3.70 18.66 2.30
C ALA A 146 -4.29 17.52 3.15
N ALA A 147 -3.52 16.45 3.38
CA ALA A 147 -3.87 15.28 4.18
C ALA A 147 -5.27 14.75 3.88
N ARG A 148 -5.52 14.40 2.61
CA ARG A 148 -6.83 13.97 2.11
C ARG A 148 -6.87 12.48 1.84
N ALA A 149 -8.08 11.92 1.90
CA ALA A 149 -8.39 10.63 1.33
C ALA A 149 -8.99 10.82 -0.07
N GLY A 150 -8.44 10.12 -1.07
CA GLY A 150 -8.96 10.05 -2.42
C GLY A 150 -9.77 8.76 -2.65
N VAL A 151 -10.82 8.86 -3.47
CA VAL A 151 -11.70 7.73 -3.82
C VAL A 151 -11.80 7.59 -5.33
N ALA A 152 -11.63 6.37 -5.84
CA ALA A 152 -11.84 6.03 -7.23
C ALA A 152 -12.61 4.71 -7.37
N VAL A 153 -13.32 4.50 -8.48
CA VAL A 153 -14.14 3.28 -8.68
C VAL A 153 -13.95 2.65 -10.05
N SER A 154 -14.11 1.34 -10.14
CA SER A 154 -14.14 0.60 -11.40
C SER A 154 -15.15 -0.54 -11.39
N LYS A 155 -15.58 -0.96 -12.58
CA LYS A 155 -16.37 -2.19 -12.79
C LYS A 155 -15.50 -3.44 -12.92
N LYS A 156 -14.18 -3.27 -13.09
CA LYS A 156 -13.20 -4.36 -13.25
C LYS A 156 -12.15 -4.24 -12.15
N PRO A 157 -11.62 -5.36 -11.63
CA PRO A 157 -10.59 -5.29 -10.58
C PRO A 157 -9.34 -4.56 -11.08
N THR A 158 -8.94 -4.78 -12.33
CA THR A 158 -7.74 -4.18 -12.94
C THR A 158 -7.96 -2.75 -13.47
N GLY A 159 -9.16 -2.19 -13.34
CA GLY A 159 -9.48 -0.86 -13.85
C GLY A 159 -9.89 -0.82 -15.35
N PRO A 160 -9.79 0.36 -15.99
CA PRO A 160 -9.34 1.62 -15.39
C PRO A 160 -10.29 2.09 -14.29
N TYR A 161 -9.75 2.72 -13.26
CA TYR A 161 -10.50 3.36 -12.18
C TYR A 161 -10.79 4.81 -12.57
N LYS A 162 -12.02 5.24 -12.29
CA LYS A 162 -12.44 6.63 -12.41
C LYS A 162 -12.30 7.30 -11.05
N PHE A 163 -11.44 8.31 -10.95
CA PHE A 163 -11.39 9.19 -9.79
C PHE A 163 -12.75 9.87 -9.56
N LEU A 164 -13.21 9.88 -8.30
CA LEU A 164 -14.48 10.48 -7.92
C LEU A 164 -14.29 11.81 -7.21
N LYS A 165 -13.51 11.82 -6.13
CA LYS A 165 -13.35 12.95 -5.22
C LYS A 165 -12.19 12.72 -4.26
N SER A 166 -11.70 13.80 -3.66
CA SER A 166 -10.86 13.76 -2.46
C SER A 166 -11.37 14.74 -1.41
N TYR A 167 -11.15 14.42 -0.13
CA TYR A 167 -11.59 15.26 0.99
C TYR A 167 -10.93 14.83 2.31
N ARG A 168 -11.10 15.64 3.35
CA ARG A 168 -10.77 15.29 4.74
C ARG A 168 -12.00 14.64 5.41
N PRO A 169 -11.88 13.44 6.04
CA PRO A 169 -13.03 12.72 6.59
C PRO A 169 -13.79 13.45 7.72
N ASN A 170 -15.09 13.15 7.85
CA ASN A 170 -15.93 13.45 9.03
C ASN A 170 -15.96 14.92 9.51
N PRO A 171 -16.21 15.93 8.65
CA PRO A 171 -16.38 17.30 9.10
C PRO A 171 -17.52 17.43 10.12
N ASN A 172 -17.31 18.25 11.15
CA ASN A 172 -18.23 18.56 12.24
C ASN A 172 -18.72 17.35 13.06
N SER A 173 -18.05 16.21 12.97
CA SER A 173 -18.43 15.00 13.69
C SER A 173 -17.50 14.77 14.87
N LEU A 174 -18.07 14.53 16.06
CA LEU A 174 -17.31 14.08 17.22
C LEU A 174 -17.05 12.56 17.16
N PRO A 175 -15.98 12.05 17.79
CA PRO A 175 -15.73 10.62 17.83
C PRO A 175 -16.87 9.88 18.53
N PHE A 176 -17.14 8.66 18.09
CA PHE A 176 -18.00 7.71 18.77
C PHE A 176 -17.32 7.26 20.06
N TYR A 177 -18.05 7.42 21.16
CA TYR A 177 -17.69 6.91 22.48
C TYR A 177 -18.69 5.84 22.89
N PRO A 178 -18.24 4.63 23.29
CA PRO A 178 -19.12 3.64 23.88
C PRO A 178 -19.92 4.19 25.07
N ALA A 179 -21.10 3.61 25.31
CA ALA A 179 -21.90 3.96 26.48
C ALA A 179 -21.08 3.73 27.77
N GLY A 180 -21.05 4.72 28.66
CA GLY A 180 -20.30 4.67 29.90
C GLY A 180 -18.84 5.11 29.80
N THR A 181 -18.36 5.54 28.63
CA THR A 181 -17.04 6.21 28.55
C THR A 181 -17.02 7.43 29.48
N PRO A 182 -15.99 7.57 30.34
CA PRO A 182 -15.83 8.74 31.21
C PRO A 182 -15.73 10.04 30.41
N ALA A 183 -16.32 11.12 30.92
CA ALA A 183 -16.34 12.42 30.24
C ALA A 183 -14.92 13.00 30.05
N ASP A 184 -13.99 12.68 30.95
CA ASP A 184 -12.58 13.06 30.87
C ASP A 184 -11.77 12.23 29.86
N GLU A 185 -12.31 11.14 29.31
CA GLU A 185 -11.75 10.45 28.15
C GLU A 185 -12.27 11.05 26.82
N MET A 186 -13.40 11.75 26.85
CA MET A 186 -13.98 12.41 25.67
C MET A 186 -13.20 13.68 25.30
N VAL A 187 -13.17 14.00 24.00
CA VAL A 187 -12.59 15.25 23.52
C VAL A 187 -13.53 16.41 23.83
N ASP A 188 -12.97 17.47 24.41
CA ASP A 188 -13.68 18.71 24.70
C ASP A 188 -12.94 19.87 24.00
N CYS A 189 -13.53 20.38 22.93
CA CYS A 189 -12.94 21.47 22.16
C CYS A 189 -13.00 22.84 22.85
N SER A 190 -13.76 22.98 23.94
CA SER A 190 -13.66 24.16 24.80
C SER A 190 -12.44 24.10 25.72
N ARG A 191 -11.90 22.90 25.98
CA ARG A 191 -10.72 22.69 26.83
C ARG A 191 -9.87 21.49 26.38
N PRO A 192 -9.14 21.59 25.25
CA PRO A 192 -8.27 20.52 24.76
C PRO A 192 -7.21 20.11 25.81
N LYS A 193 -7.05 18.81 26.06
CA LYS A 193 -6.19 18.31 27.15
C LYS A 193 -4.74 18.07 26.73
N ASN A 194 -4.50 17.87 25.44
CA ASN A 194 -3.18 17.57 24.86
C ASN A 194 -3.13 18.06 23.40
N GLU A 195 -1.97 17.93 22.75
CA GLU A 195 -1.78 18.36 21.36
C GLU A 195 -2.71 17.65 20.39
N SER A 196 -2.96 16.36 20.58
CA SER A 196 -3.88 15.59 19.73
C SER A 196 -5.32 16.13 19.81
N ASP A 197 -5.80 16.52 20.99
CA ASP A 197 -7.09 17.20 21.13
C ASP A 197 -7.08 18.59 20.45
N GLN A 198 -5.98 19.34 20.53
CA GLN A 198 -5.86 20.62 19.82
C GLN A 198 -5.94 20.43 18.30
N PHE A 199 -5.23 19.44 17.75
CA PHE A 199 -5.30 19.11 16.32
C PHE A 199 -6.69 18.63 15.92
N PHE A 200 -7.30 17.75 16.71
CA PHE A 200 -8.67 17.28 16.48
C PHE A 200 -9.65 18.46 16.38
N CYS A 201 -9.62 19.36 17.35
CA CYS A 201 -10.53 20.50 17.44
C CYS A 201 -10.27 21.56 16.37
N ARG A 202 -9.00 21.78 15.99
CA ARG A 202 -8.61 22.63 14.86
C ARG A 202 -9.27 22.15 13.56
N ASP A 203 -9.23 20.85 13.32
CA ASP A 203 -9.68 20.25 12.06
C ASP A 203 -11.17 19.87 12.07
N LEU A 204 -11.85 19.94 13.22
CA LEU A 204 -13.26 19.58 13.36
C LEU A 204 -14.17 20.21 12.29
N PRO A 205 -14.12 21.52 11.98
CA PRO A 205 -15.03 22.11 11.00
C PRO A 205 -14.84 21.62 9.56
N GLY A 206 -13.58 21.37 9.16
CA GLY A 206 -13.18 21.02 7.79
C GLY A 206 -13.02 19.53 7.52
N GLY A 207 -13.09 18.72 8.58
CA GLY A 207 -12.80 17.29 8.53
C GLY A 207 -11.37 16.98 8.99
N GLN A 208 -11.22 15.80 9.56
CA GLN A 208 -9.98 15.30 10.14
C GLN A 208 -8.95 14.98 9.05
N MET A 209 -7.67 15.06 9.38
CA MET A 209 -6.57 14.72 8.46
C MET A 209 -6.59 13.23 8.13
N ALA A 210 -6.23 12.85 6.91
CA ALA A 210 -5.99 11.46 6.53
C ALA A 210 -4.71 11.36 5.69
N ARG A 211 -3.66 10.79 6.29
CA ARG A 211 -2.41 10.46 5.62
C ARG A 211 -2.30 8.94 5.42
N ASP A 212 -1.25 8.32 5.95
CA ASP A 212 -1.06 6.87 5.93
C ASP A 212 -2.33 6.11 6.30
N MET A 213 -2.79 5.24 5.40
CA MET A 213 -4.13 4.65 5.51
C MET A 213 -4.27 3.22 4.97
N THR A 214 -5.35 2.57 5.39
CA THR A 214 -5.84 1.31 4.84
C THR A 214 -7.37 1.22 4.87
N VAL A 215 -7.93 0.19 4.23
CA VAL A 215 -9.36 -0.12 4.26
C VAL A 215 -9.54 -1.59 4.64
N PHE A 216 -10.47 -1.84 5.56
CA PHE A 216 -10.85 -3.18 6.01
C PHE A 216 -12.34 -3.40 5.78
N VAL A 217 -12.73 -4.54 5.20
CA VAL A 217 -14.13 -4.96 5.07
C VAL A 217 -14.35 -6.11 6.03
N ASP A 218 -15.31 -5.95 6.92
CA ASP A 218 -15.64 -6.93 7.95
C ASP A 218 -16.61 -8.00 7.41
N ASP A 219 -16.79 -9.05 8.21
CA ASP A 219 -17.58 -10.23 7.85
C ASP A 219 -19.06 -9.91 7.60
N ASP A 220 -19.57 -8.84 8.22
CA ASP A 220 -20.94 -8.34 8.07
C ASP A 220 -21.13 -7.42 6.84
N GLY A 221 -20.06 -7.15 6.10
CA GLY A 221 -20.06 -6.25 4.94
C GLY A 221 -19.97 -4.78 5.30
N LYS A 222 -19.74 -4.39 6.55
CA LYS A 222 -19.31 -3.03 6.87
C LYS A 222 -17.86 -2.83 6.46
N ALA A 223 -17.52 -1.64 6.01
CA ALA A 223 -16.16 -1.27 5.66
C ALA A 223 -15.67 -0.12 6.53
N TYR A 224 -14.38 -0.14 6.83
CA TYR A 224 -13.73 0.80 7.74
C TYR A 224 -12.50 1.39 7.06
N HIS A 225 -12.41 2.71 7.07
CA HIS A 225 -11.22 3.46 6.70
C HIS A 225 -10.38 3.73 7.95
N VAL A 226 -9.13 3.29 7.94
CA VAL A 226 -8.20 3.41 9.07
C VAL A 226 -7.02 4.27 8.63
N TYR A 227 -6.78 5.39 9.31
CA TYR A 227 -5.84 6.40 8.82
C TYR A 227 -5.14 7.17 9.95
N SER A 228 -3.92 7.63 9.65
CA SER A 228 -3.15 8.52 10.52
C SER A 228 -3.69 9.94 10.39
N SER A 229 -4.01 10.55 11.52
CA SER A 229 -4.65 11.86 11.64
C SER A 229 -3.97 12.73 12.70
N GLU A 230 -4.47 13.94 12.91
CA GLU A 230 -4.03 14.83 14.00
C GLU A 230 -2.51 15.08 13.97
N GLU A 231 -1.99 15.53 12.82
CA GLU A 231 -0.55 15.63 12.54
C GLU A 231 0.21 14.29 12.72
N ASN A 232 -0.41 13.18 12.31
CA ASN A 232 0.05 11.80 12.46
C ASN A 232 0.15 11.31 13.91
N ASN A 233 -0.34 12.06 14.90
CA ASN A 233 -0.27 11.66 16.31
C ASN A 233 -1.27 10.55 16.68
N THR A 234 -2.35 10.40 15.93
CA THR A 234 -3.48 9.55 16.31
C THR A 234 -3.99 8.77 15.12
N ILE A 235 -4.24 7.47 15.29
CA ILE A 235 -4.98 6.69 14.30
C ILE A 235 -6.48 6.95 14.49
N GLN A 236 -7.21 7.16 13.39
CA GLN A 236 -8.67 7.20 13.39
C GLN A 236 -9.23 6.01 12.60
N VAL A 237 -10.33 5.44 13.09
CA VAL A 237 -11.07 4.35 12.43
C VAL A 237 -12.47 4.86 12.13
N ALA A 238 -12.81 5.04 10.86
CA ALA A 238 -14.10 5.57 10.41
C ALA A 238 -14.89 4.55 9.60
N GLU A 239 -16.18 4.43 9.87
CA GLU A 239 -17.08 3.60 9.06
C GLU A 239 -17.38 4.26 7.72
N LEU A 240 -17.33 3.45 6.66
CA LEU A 240 -17.66 3.84 5.31
C LEU A 240 -19.17 3.69 5.04
N THR A 241 -19.69 4.48 4.12
CA THR A 241 -21.06 4.37 3.60
C THR A 241 -21.29 3.00 2.94
N ASP A 242 -22.55 2.58 2.79
CA ASP A 242 -22.93 1.29 2.19
C ASP A 242 -22.32 0.99 0.81
N ASP A 243 -22.01 2.02 0.03
CA ASP A 243 -21.39 1.92 -1.30
C ASP A 243 -19.85 2.01 -1.26
N TYR A 244 -19.30 2.18 -0.05
CA TYR A 244 -17.89 2.38 0.29
C TYR A 244 -17.25 3.63 -0.30
N THR A 245 -18.01 4.64 -0.76
CA THR A 245 -17.45 5.85 -1.41
C THR A 245 -17.46 7.11 -0.54
N GLY A 246 -17.89 6.99 0.73
CA GLY A 246 -18.03 8.07 1.69
C GLY A 246 -17.80 7.59 3.13
N HIS A 247 -17.82 8.51 4.10
CA HIS A 247 -17.87 8.19 5.53
C HIS A 247 -19.26 8.43 6.11
N THR A 248 -19.66 7.65 7.12
CA THR A 248 -20.97 7.79 7.79
C THR A 248 -21.01 8.90 8.84
N GLY A 249 -19.86 9.44 9.22
CA GLY A 249 -19.70 10.31 10.39
C GLY A 249 -19.40 9.55 11.69
N LYS A 250 -19.51 8.22 11.71
CA LYS A 250 -19.13 7.38 12.86
C LYS A 250 -17.67 6.97 12.78
N PHE A 251 -16.86 7.43 13.75
CA PHE A 251 -15.44 7.09 13.82
C PHE A 251 -14.93 7.08 15.26
N SER A 252 -13.79 6.44 15.53
CA SER A 252 -13.11 6.46 16.83
C SER A 252 -11.65 6.87 16.70
N ARG A 253 -11.06 7.39 17.77
CA ARG A 253 -9.62 7.69 17.89
C ARG A 253 -8.91 6.54 18.60
N VAL A 254 -7.72 6.18 18.13
CA VAL A 254 -6.96 5.00 18.58
C VAL A 254 -5.54 5.42 18.91
N TYR A 255 -5.08 5.04 20.11
CA TYR A 255 -3.72 5.26 20.60
C TYR A 255 -3.28 6.74 20.45
N ILE A 256 -4.11 7.62 21.02
CA ILE A 256 -4.03 9.08 20.90
C ILE A 256 -2.67 9.59 21.38
N GLY A 257 -2.00 10.43 20.58
CA GLY A 257 -0.75 11.09 20.99
C GLY A 257 0.52 10.23 20.87
N HIS A 258 0.43 9.04 20.29
CA HIS A 258 1.55 8.10 20.24
C HIS A 258 2.22 7.96 18.87
N GLN A 259 1.74 8.66 17.84
CA GLN A 259 2.36 8.70 16.52
C GLN A 259 2.51 7.32 15.85
N THR A 260 1.40 6.64 15.62
CA THR A 260 1.36 5.40 14.83
C THR A 260 1.00 5.72 13.39
N GLU A 261 1.75 5.15 12.45
CA GLU A 261 1.56 5.28 11.00
C GLU A 261 1.40 3.92 10.31
N ALA A 262 1.26 3.93 8.99
CA ALA A 262 1.27 2.75 8.12
C ALA A 262 0.34 1.58 8.56
N PRO A 263 -0.95 1.84 8.88
CA PRO A 263 -1.82 0.83 9.47
C PRO A 263 -2.14 -0.30 8.49
N ALA A 264 -2.08 -1.54 8.98
CA ALA A 264 -2.49 -2.74 8.27
C ALA A 264 -3.37 -3.60 9.19
N VAL A 265 -4.60 -3.89 8.77
CA VAL A 265 -5.65 -4.49 9.62
C VAL A 265 -6.06 -5.85 9.08
N PHE A 266 -6.29 -6.80 9.99
CA PHE A 266 -6.91 -8.08 9.68
C PHE A 266 -7.76 -8.57 10.87
N LYS A 267 -8.55 -9.62 10.64
CA LYS A 267 -9.37 -10.25 11.67
C LYS A 267 -9.09 -11.74 11.72
N ARG A 268 -9.01 -12.30 12.93
CA ARG A 268 -8.84 -13.74 13.18
C ARG A 268 -9.60 -14.14 14.43
N ASN A 269 -10.41 -15.19 14.34
CA ASN A 269 -11.18 -15.76 15.46
C ASN A 269 -11.99 -14.71 16.25
N GLY A 270 -12.63 -13.77 15.54
CA GLY A 270 -13.44 -12.71 16.16
C GLY A 270 -12.65 -11.58 16.82
N LEU A 271 -11.32 -11.58 16.72
CA LEU A 271 -10.45 -10.50 17.19
C LEU A 271 -9.88 -9.73 15.99
N TYR A 272 -9.95 -8.40 16.05
CA TYR A 272 -9.28 -7.52 15.09
C TYR A 272 -7.85 -7.28 15.53
N TYR A 273 -6.96 -7.19 14.56
CA TYR A 273 -5.55 -6.94 14.72
C TYR A 273 -5.17 -5.76 13.84
N MET A 274 -4.26 -4.92 14.34
CA MET A 274 -3.66 -3.85 13.57
C MET A 274 -2.16 -3.87 13.78
N ILE A 275 -1.39 -3.79 12.70
CA ILE A 275 0.05 -3.52 12.73
C ILE A 275 0.29 -2.14 12.12
N GLY A 276 1.16 -1.35 12.72
CA GLY A 276 1.63 -0.06 12.20
C GLY A 276 3.10 0.17 12.49
N SER A 277 3.62 1.32 12.09
CA SER A 277 4.98 1.79 12.42
C SER A 277 4.93 2.99 13.38
N GLY A 278 6.09 3.38 13.93
CA GLY A 278 6.28 4.74 14.42
C GLY A 278 6.44 5.75 13.27
N CYS A 279 6.54 7.04 13.61
CA CYS A 279 6.64 8.17 12.68
C CYS A 279 8.07 8.74 12.61
N THR A 280 8.90 8.21 11.71
CA THR A 280 10.32 8.62 11.55
C THR A 280 10.69 8.95 10.10
N GLY A 281 9.72 9.44 9.32
CA GLY A 281 9.88 9.68 7.89
C GLY A 281 10.28 8.39 7.17
N TRP A 282 11.32 8.45 6.34
CA TRP A 282 11.82 7.29 5.59
C TRP A 282 12.66 6.29 6.41
N ALA A 283 13.11 6.67 7.61
CA ALA A 283 13.92 5.78 8.43
C ALA A 283 13.04 4.65 9.01
N PRO A 284 13.42 3.38 8.86
CA PRO A 284 12.66 2.28 9.44
C PRO A 284 12.77 2.28 10.97
N ASN A 285 11.73 1.78 11.62
CA ASN A 285 11.59 1.75 13.08
C ASN A 285 10.89 0.46 13.53
N ALA A 286 10.78 0.28 14.84
CA ALA A 286 10.11 -0.89 15.41
C ALA A 286 8.60 -0.85 15.11
N ALA A 287 8.08 -1.94 14.56
CA ALA A 287 6.65 -2.10 14.35
C ALA A 287 5.88 -2.08 15.68
N ARG A 288 4.59 -1.78 15.58
CA ARG A 288 3.63 -1.74 16.68
C ARG A 288 2.47 -2.63 16.32
N TRP A 289 1.94 -3.41 17.26
CA TRP A 289 0.73 -4.16 17.02
C TRP A 289 -0.31 -4.02 18.13
N PHE A 290 -1.57 -4.19 17.74
CA PHE A 290 -2.74 -3.94 18.55
C PHE A 290 -3.80 -5.02 18.33
N THR A 291 -4.66 -5.23 19.33
CA THR A 291 -5.87 -6.04 19.18
C THR A 291 -7.11 -5.33 19.70
N SER A 292 -8.28 -5.66 19.15
CA SER A 292 -9.58 -5.23 19.67
C SER A 292 -10.66 -6.27 19.38
N ARG A 293 -11.73 -6.26 20.18
CA ARG A 293 -12.97 -7.02 19.89
C ARG A 293 -13.98 -6.23 19.03
N SER A 294 -13.69 -4.98 18.73
CA SER A 294 -14.51 -4.08 17.91
C SER A 294 -13.62 -3.13 17.12
N MET A 295 -13.97 -2.83 15.87
CA MET A 295 -13.22 -1.83 15.09
C MET A 295 -13.19 -0.45 15.75
N PHE A 296 -14.23 -0.10 16.53
CA PHE A 296 -14.29 1.15 17.30
C PHE A 296 -13.60 1.09 18.67
N GLY A 297 -12.85 0.01 18.93
CA GLY A 297 -12.10 -0.17 20.16
C GLY A 297 -12.93 -0.65 21.37
N PRO A 298 -12.33 -0.60 22.57
CA PRO A 298 -10.96 -0.14 22.82
C PRO A 298 -9.90 -1.05 22.19
N TRP A 299 -8.83 -0.45 21.68
CA TRP A 299 -7.67 -1.18 21.12
C TRP A 299 -6.56 -1.30 22.16
N THR A 300 -6.03 -2.51 22.34
CA THR A 300 -4.92 -2.81 23.25
C THR A 300 -3.60 -2.86 22.48
N PHE A 301 -2.59 -2.12 22.93
CA PHE A 301 -1.23 -2.14 22.38
C PHE A 301 -0.40 -3.27 22.99
N HIS A 302 0.43 -3.92 22.17
CA HIS A 302 1.20 -5.12 22.55
C HIS A 302 2.70 -5.06 22.21
N GLY A 303 3.25 -3.89 21.85
CA GLY A 303 4.67 -3.75 21.53
C GLY A 303 5.04 -4.12 20.09
N ASN A 304 6.25 -4.65 19.89
CA ASN A 304 6.80 -5.02 18.59
C ASN A 304 6.58 -6.52 18.28
N PRO A 305 5.87 -6.87 17.18
CA PRO A 305 5.65 -8.26 16.79
C PRO A 305 6.87 -8.90 16.11
N CYS A 306 7.83 -8.11 15.60
CA CYS A 306 9.02 -8.64 14.94
C CYS A 306 10.01 -9.21 15.96
N LYS A 307 10.70 -10.31 15.61
CA LYS A 307 11.68 -11.00 16.49
C LYS A 307 13.02 -11.22 15.79
N GLY A 308 14.09 -11.40 16.57
CA GLY A 308 15.44 -11.66 16.05
C GLY A 308 16.16 -10.40 15.54
N GLU A 309 17.26 -10.61 14.81
CA GLU A 309 18.12 -9.54 14.30
C GLU A 309 17.36 -8.62 13.33
N GLY A 310 17.54 -7.30 13.47
CA GLY A 310 16.89 -6.28 12.65
C GLY A 310 15.42 -6.00 13.02
N SER A 311 14.85 -6.69 14.01
CA SER A 311 13.46 -6.50 14.44
C SER A 311 13.17 -5.11 15.02
N ASP A 312 14.16 -4.43 15.59
CA ASP A 312 14.10 -3.05 16.08
C ASP A 312 13.83 -2.03 14.95
N LYS A 313 13.99 -2.46 13.70
CA LYS A 313 13.72 -1.68 12.48
C LYS A 313 12.82 -2.42 11.51
N THR A 314 12.05 -3.41 11.97
CA THR A 314 11.15 -4.19 11.10
C THR A 314 11.88 -4.77 9.87
N TYR A 315 13.12 -5.23 10.07
CA TYR A 315 14.03 -5.72 9.04
C TYR A 315 14.35 -4.72 7.92
N GLY A 316 14.26 -3.43 8.25
CA GLY A 316 14.42 -2.31 7.32
C GLY A 316 13.14 -1.94 6.55
N GLY A 317 12.00 -2.56 6.87
CA GLY A 317 10.72 -2.29 6.21
C GLY A 317 9.77 -1.41 7.03
N GLN A 318 8.63 -1.10 6.41
CA GLN A 318 7.48 -0.44 7.02
C GLN A 318 6.20 -1.15 6.55
N SER A 319 5.26 -1.42 7.46
CA SER A 319 4.02 -2.13 7.15
C SER A 319 3.22 -1.46 6.01
N THR A 320 2.52 -2.27 5.21
CA THR A 320 1.56 -1.74 4.22
C THR A 320 0.26 -2.52 4.16
N TYR A 321 0.30 -3.84 4.35
CA TYR A 321 -0.89 -4.68 4.28
C TYR A 321 -0.68 -6.01 5.00
N ILE A 322 -1.77 -6.62 5.47
CA ILE A 322 -1.77 -8.02 5.93
C ILE A 322 -2.66 -8.80 4.97
N LEU A 323 -2.12 -9.82 4.34
CA LEU A 323 -2.82 -10.66 3.38
C LEU A 323 -3.32 -11.94 4.06
N PRO A 324 -4.64 -12.15 4.23
CA PRO A 324 -5.18 -13.47 4.49
C PRO A 324 -4.99 -14.35 3.24
N VAL A 325 -4.36 -15.51 3.40
CA VAL A 325 -4.11 -16.42 2.28
C VAL A 325 -5.41 -17.17 1.97
N SER A 326 -5.98 -16.92 0.80
CA SER A 326 -7.25 -17.51 0.40
C SER A 326 -7.17 -19.04 0.36
N GLY A 327 -8.20 -19.70 0.88
CA GLY A 327 -8.29 -21.16 0.96
C GLY A 327 -7.46 -21.79 2.08
N LYS A 328 -6.75 -21.01 2.91
CA LYS A 328 -6.00 -21.50 4.07
C LYS A 328 -6.50 -20.84 5.35
N LYS A 329 -6.76 -21.66 6.38
CA LYS A 329 -7.16 -21.16 7.70
C LYS A 329 -5.93 -20.65 8.45
N ASP A 330 -6.09 -19.57 9.22
CA ASP A 330 -5.03 -19.01 10.08
C ASP A 330 -3.72 -18.68 9.36
N ALA A 331 -3.80 -18.44 8.04
CA ALA A 331 -2.66 -18.13 7.20
C ALA A 331 -2.67 -16.65 6.82
N PHE A 332 -1.73 -15.89 7.37
CA PHE A 332 -1.60 -14.46 7.14
C PHE A 332 -0.17 -14.09 6.78
N ILE A 333 0.00 -13.21 5.79
CA ILE A 333 1.29 -12.71 5.34
C ILE A 333 1.38 -11.23 5.69
N PHE A 334 2.39 -10.89 6.49
CA PHE A 334 2.79 -9.52 6.72
C PHE A 334 3.48 -8.98 5.48
N MET A 335 3.00 -7.85 4.96
CA MET A 335 3.62 -7.15 3.83
C MET A 335 4.16 -5.81 4.29
N ALA A 336 5.40 -5.54 3.95
CA ALA A 336 6.09 -4.29 4.18
C ALA A 336 6.92 -3.85 2.97
N ASP A 337 7.11 -2.54 2.87
CA ASP A 337 8.01 -1.92 1.90
C ASP A 337 9.34 -1.58 2.57
N LYS A 338 10.45 -1.91 1.92
CA LYS A 338 11.77 -1.36 2.21
C LYS A 338 12.00 -0.20 1.25
N TRP A 339 11.79 1.02 1.74
CA TRP A 339 11.83 2.24 0.96
C TRP A 339 13.26 2.64 0.54
N GLU A 340 13.38 3.24 -0.64
CA GLU A 340 14.63 3.82 -1.16
C GLU A 340 14.36 5.24 -1.70
N PRO A 341 14.23 6.26 -0.84
CA PRO A 341 13.71 7.57 -1.24
C PRO A 341 14.59 8.30 -2.26
N LYS A 342 15.90 8.00 -2.33
CA LYS A 342 16.81 8.59 -3.32
C LYS A 342 16.57 8.03 -4.72
N ASN A 343 16.03 6.82 -4.82
CA ASN A 343 15.66 6.17 -6.06
C ASN A 343 14.41 5.30 -5.86
N ALA A 344 13.25 5.94 -5.76
CA ALA A 344 12.04 5.31 -5.22
C ALA A 344 11.61 4.03 -5.97
N ILE A 345 11.92 3.91 -7.26
CA ILE A 345 11.66 2.70 -8.07
C ILE A 345 12.43 1.45 -7.62
N ASP A 346 13.51 1.61 -6.85
CA ASP A 346 14.34 0.49 -6.37
C ASP A 346 13.91 -0.02 -4.98
N GLY A 347 12.82 0.51 -4.42
CA GLY A 347 12.23 0.00 -3.18
C GLY A 347 11.89 -1.50 -3.29
N ARG A 348 11.96 -2.23 -2.17
CA ARG A 348 11.81 -3.70 -2.14
C ARG A 348 10.64 -4.14 -1.26
N TYR A 349 10.24 -5.39 -1.42
CA TYR A 349 9.09 -5.96 -0.71
C TYR A 349 9.53 -6.99 0.31
N LEU A 350 9.06 -6.85 1.55
CA LEU A 350 9.26 -7.80 2.63
C LEU A 350 7.93 -8.51 2.90
N TRP A 351 7.78 -9.72 2.39
CA TRP A 351 6.61 -10.57 2.63
C TRP A 351 7.02 -11.70 3.57
N LEU A 352 6.46 -11.72 4.77
CA LEU A 352 6.81 -12.67 5.84
C LEU A 352 5.56 -13.32 6.42
N PRO A 353 5.60 -14.62 6.76
CA PRO A 353 4.45 -15.27 7.37
C PRO A 353 4.27 -14.78 8.81
N ILE A 354 3.01 -14.58 9.23
CA ILE A 354 2.67 -14.30 10.62
C ILE A 354 2.51 -15.63 11.36
N ALA A 355 3.28 -15.84 12.42
CA ALA A 355 3.11 -16.95 13.34
C ALA A 355 2.21 -16.54 14.51
N PHE A 356 1.34 -17.45 14.95
CA PHE A 356 0.44 -17.21 16.09
C PHE A 356 0.83 -18.06 17.30
N LYS A 357 0.86 -17.43 18.48
CA LYS A 357 0.96 -18.09 19.79
C LYS A 357 -0.27 -17.70 20.60
N GLY A 358 -1.34 -18.49 20.45
CA GLY A 358 -2.67 -18.08 20.93
C GLY A 358 -3.19 -16.88 20.13
N ASN A 359 -3.35 -15.75 20.82
CA ASN A 359 -3.72 -14.46 20.22
C ASN A 359 -2.50 -13.55 19.97
N ASP A 360 -1.30 -13.94 20.40
CA ASP A 360 -0.09 -13.18 20.12
C ASP A 360 0.41 -13.49 18.72
N ILE A 361 1.01 -12.48 18.09
CA ILE A 361 1.62 -12.60 16.77
C ILE A 361 3.13 -12.42 16.84
N GLU A 362 3.84 -13.21 16.04
CA GLU A 362 5.26 -13.07 15.80
C GLU A 362 5.54 -13.02 14.31
N ILE A 363 6.37 -12.07 13.91
CA ILE A 363 6.91 -11.97 12.56
C ILE A 363 8.40 -12.25 12.67
N ASN A 364 8.87 -13.28 11.99
CA ASN A 364 10.28 -13.68 12.01
C ASN A 364 10.86 -13.50 10.62
N TRP A 365 12.12 -13.06 10.54
CA TRP A 365 12.83 -13.00 9.26
C TRP A 365 13.00 -14.41 8.67
N SER A 366 12.91 -14.52 7.34
CA SER A 366 13.30 -15.70 6.60
C SER A 366 13.90 -15.30 5.25
N ASP A 367 15.12 -15.75 4.96
CA ASP A 367 15.80 -15.46 3.69
C ASP A 367 15.00 -15.98 2.49
N SER A 368 14.33 -17.12 2.65
CA SER A 368 13.32 -17.59 1.70
C SER A 368 12.30 -18.52 2.35
N TRP A 369 11.06 -18.53 1.86
CA TRP A 369 9.99 -19.37 2.38
C TRP A 369 8.87 -19.54 1.33
N ASP A 370 8.00 -20.54 1.51
CA ASP A 370 6.86 -20.77 0.62
C ASP A 370 5.57 -21.05 1.41
N LEU A 371 4.43 -21.11 0.72
CA LEU A 371 3.11 -21.26 1.34
C LEU A 371 2.90 -22.59 2.11
N SER A 372 3.82 -23.56 2.02
CA SER A 372 3.75 -24.80 2.82
C SER A 372 3.98 -24.57 4.32
N VAL A 373 4.49 -23.40 4.71
CA VAL A 373 4.57 -23.00 6.13
C VAL A 373 3.19 -22.92 6.79
N PHE A 374 2.16 -22.64 5.99
CA PHE A 374 0.76 -22.65 6.41
C PHE A 374 0.20 -24.06 6.18
N LYS A 375 0.23 -24.88 7.23
CA LYS A 375 -0.23 -26.28 7.20
C LYS A 375 -1.74 -26.40 7.06
#